data_AF-A0A4Z1J556-F1
#
_entry.id   AF-A0A4Z1J556-F1
#
_cell.length_a   1.000
_cell.length_b   1.000
_cell.length_c   1.000
_cell.angle_alpha   90.00
_cell.angle_beta   90.00
_cell.angle_gamma   90.00
#
_symmetry.space_group_name_H-M   'P 1'
#
loop_
_entity.id
_entity.type
_entity.pdbx_description
1 polymer ?
#
loop_
_entity_poly.entity_id
_entity_poly.type
_entity_poly.pdbx_seq_one_letter_code
_entity_poly.pdbx_strand_id
1 'polypeptide(L)'
;MLINSLVLVHGNKSEIFRKYFGKGPTATPMGWFDKIASSNRAGIVFRCDDPDRNCETQDSWAGHWRGENATAETVICPLSYQTRLPLTALCARGFNVATGRPADFWAPDLMHRLYHVPLIGEEIVDHHADGYHGVQELAAGSNYTLAGHNSATLTYFATEAYAYDIAVPGEGCVGKASDEKEEDLHSAPAATASTVNPTRTIPAETSPAATAPAGTECHTHDDGTLHCV
;
A
#
# COMPACT_ATOMS: atom_id res chain seq x y z
N MET A 1 12.64 -6.10 15.04
CA MET A 1 11.91 -5.57 13.88
C MET A 1 10.99 -4.47 14.39
N LEU A 2 11.33 -3.21 14.10
CA LEU A 2 10.83 -2.04 14.84
C LEU A 2 9.55 -1.44 14.24
N ILE A 3 9.21 -1.72 12.97
CA ILE A 3 8.01 -1.18 12.31
C ILE A 3 6.72 -1.61 13.03
N ASN A 4 6.68 -2.83 13.58
CA ASN A 4 5.54 -3.31 14.35
C ASN A 4 5.43 -2.62 15.72
N SER A 5 6.50 -2.04 16.27
CA SER A 5 6.49 -1.43 17.61
C SER A 5 5.50 -0.27 17.68
N LEU A 6 5.44 0.58 16.65
CA LEU A 6 4.48 1.69 16.62
C LEU A 6 3.03 1.20 16.66
N VAL A 7 2.71 0.13 15.91
CA VAL A 7 1.36 -0.44 15.88
C VAL A 7 1.06 -1.25 17.15
N LEU A 8 2.02 -1.99 17.67
CA LEU A 8 1.85 -2.81 18.88
C LEU A 8 1.70 -1.97 20.15
N VAL A 9 2.45 -0.86 20.26
CA VAL A 9 2.44 -0.01 21.45
C VAL A 9 1.28 0.97 21.41
N HIS A 10 1.02 1.60 20.27
CA HIS A 10 0.05 2.69 20.17
C HIS A 10 -1.22 2.32 19.39
N GLY A 11 -1.18 1.27 18.58
CA GLY A 11 -2.31 0.86 17.74
C GLY A 11 -2.86 2.01 16.91
N ASN A 12 -4.18 2.11 16.85
CA ASN A 12 -4.89 3.18 16.15
C ASN A 12 -4.83 4.56 16.86
N LYS A 13 -4.15 4.67 18.01
CA LYS A 13 -3.90 5.96 18.67
C LYS A 13 -2.67 6.67 18.13
N SER A 14 -1.81 5.97 17.38
CA SER A 14 -0.66 6.58 16.70
C SER A 14 -1.13 7.53 15.60
N GLU A 15 -0.60 8.76 15.60
CA GLU A 15 -0.86 9.73 14.55
C GLU A 15 -0.32 9.26 13.19
N ILE A 16 0.86 8.65 13.18
CA ILE A 16 1.46 8.06 11.97
C ILE A 16 0.59 6.90 11.47
N PHE A 17 0.08 6.04 12.35
CA PHE A 17 -0.83 4.97 11.93
C PHE A 17 -2.10 5.52 11.30
N ARG A 18 -2.75 6.48 11.96
CA ARG A 18 -3.97 7.12 11.45
C ARG A 18 -3.76 7.88 10.14
N LYS A 19 -2.58 8.47 9.95
CA LYS A 19 -2.20 9.15 8.70
C LYS A 19 -2.27 8.21 7.50
N TYR A 20 -1.81 6.97 7.66
CA TYR A 20 -1.70 6.02 6.54
C TYR A 20 -2.82 5.00 6.46
N PHE A 21 -3.48 4.68 7.57
CA PHE A 21 -4.53 3.65 7.59
C PHE A 21 -5.88 4.18 8.08
N GLY A 22 -5.96 5.43 8.51
CA GLY A 22 -7.22 6.06 8.92
C GLY A 22 -7.92 5.30 10.04
N LYS A 23 -9.13 4.82 9.76
CA LYS A 23 -9.95 3.97 10.65
C LYS A 23 -9.72 2.47 10.43
N GLY A 24 -8.76 2.11 9.59
CA GLY A 24 -8.44 0.74 9.24
C GLY A 24 -7.99 -0.11 10.43
N PRO A 25 -8.21 -1.43 10.38
CA PRO A 25 -7.75 -2.33 11.41
C PRO A 25 -6.20 -2.36 11.44
N THR A 26 -5.62 -2.46 12.64
CA THR A 26 -4.17 -2.59 12.82
C THR A 26 -3.65 -3.95 12.39
N ALA A 27 -4.48 -4.99 12.49
CA ALA A 27 -4.10 -6.36 12.19
C ALA A 27 -3.63 -6.57 10.74
N THR A 28 -4.29 -5.92 9.77
CA THR A 28 -3.96 -6.05 8.35
C THR A 28 -2.52 -5.60 8.04
N PRO A 29 -2.12 -4.33 8.28
CA PRO A 29 -0.74 -3.92 8.02
C PRO A 29 0.28 -4.65 8.90
N MET A 30 -0.05 -4.98 10.16
CA MET A 30 0.84 -5.78 11.02
C MET A 30 1.14 -7.16 10.42
N GLY A 31 0.11 -7.85 9.89
CA GLY A 31 0.27 -9.14 9.24
C GLY A 31 1.22 -9.05 8.06
N TRP A 32 1.09 -8.03 7.21
CA TRP A 32 1.98 -7.83 6.08
C TRP A 32 3.42 -7.55 6.50
N PHE A 33 3.63 -6.71 7.52
CA PHE A 33 4.99 -6.44 8.02
C PHE A 33 5.62 -7.70 8.64
N ASP A 34 4.87 -8.45 9.45
CA ASP A 34 5.38 -9.70 10.01
C ASP A 34 5.67 -10.71 8.91
N LYS A 35 4.84 -10.78 7.87
CA LYS A 35 5.08 -11.65 6.72
C LYS A 35 6.39 -11.27 6.01
N ILE A 36 6.65 -9.99 5.77
CA ILE A 36 7.93 -9.52 5.20
C ILE A 36 9.13 -9.93 6.06
N ALA A 37 8.99 -9.91 7.39
CA ALA A 37 10.09 -10.13 8.32
C ALA A 37 10.29 -11.59 8.75
N SER A 38 9.25 -12.41 8.70
CA SER A 38 9.22 -13.71 9.37
C SER A 38 8.80 -14.85 8.43
N SER A 39 8.21 -14.57 7.26
CA SER A 39 7.73 -15.64 6.38
C SER A 39 8.87 -16.49 5.78
N ASN A 40 8.50 -17.68 5.33
CA ASN A 40 9.37 -18.49 4.49
C ASN A 40 9.57 -17.80 3.14
N ARG A 41 10.82 -17.48 2.80
CA ARG A 41 11.20 -16.82 1.55
C ARG A 41 11.88 -17.78 0.57
N ALA A 42 11.86 -19.08 0.85
CA ALA A 42 12.44 -20.08 -0.04
C ALA A 42 11.82 -19.95 -1.45
N GLY A 43 12.68 -19.84 -2.46
CA GLY A 43 12.28 -19.68 -3.86
C GLY A 43 12.00 -18.24 -4.31
N ILE A 44 11.94 -17.25 -3.40
CA ILE A 44 11.87 -15.85 -3.80
C ILE A 44 13.24 -15.39 -4.30
N VAL A 45 13.29 -14.81 -5.50
CA VAL A 45 14.55 -14.34 -6.11
C VAL A 45 14.46 -12.86 -6.50
N PHE A 46 15.44 -12.09 -6.05
CA PHE A 46 15.78 -10.81 -6.65
C PHE A 46 16.84 -11.04 -7.71
N ARG A 47 16.49 -10.81 -8.97
CA ARG A 47 17.38 -10.96 -10.11
C ARG A 47 18.17 -9.68 -10.34
N CYS A 48 19.46 -9.84 -10.61
CA CYS A 48 20.31 -8.76 -11.10
C CYS A 48 20.45 -8.78 -12.63
N ASP A 49 19.98 -9.85 -13.27
CA ASP A 49 19.78 -9.97 -14.71
C ASP A 49 18.31 -9.69 -15.07
N ASP A 50 18.07 -9.34 -16.33
CA ASP A 50 16.73 -9.04 -16.86
C ASP A 50 16.39 -10.00 -18.01
N PRO A 51 15.91 -11.21 -17.70
CA PRO A 51 15.64 -12.23 -18.72
C PRO A 51 14.50 -11.85 -19.67
N ASP A 52 13.58 -10.99 -19.22
CA ASP A 52 12.43 -10.54 -20.03
C ASP A 52 12.75 -9.26 -20.82
N ARG A 53 13.90 -8.62 -20.56
CA ARG A 53 14.38 -7.37 -21.18
C ARG A 53 13.45 -6.18 -20.96
N ASN A 54 12.65 -6.21 -19.92
CA ASN A 54 11.67 -5.17 -19.63
C ASN A 54 12.31 -3.90 -19.05
N CYS A 55 13.48 -3.98 -18.44
CA CYS A 55 14.23 -2.81 -17.98
C CYS A 55 14.62 -1.88 -19.12
N GLU A 56 14.80 -2.40 -20.34
CA GLU A 56 15.12 -1.60 -21.54
C GLU A 56 13.87 -0.96 -22.17
N THR A 57 12.68 -1.34 -21.73
CA THR A 57 11.41 -0.85 -22.32
C THR A 57 10.89 0.44 -21.68
N GLN A 58 11.35 0.75 -20.46
CA GLN A 58 10.87 1.87 -19.65
C GLN A 58 12.03 2.51 -18.90
N ASP A 59 12.48 3.68 -19.36
CA ASP A 59 13.63 4.40 -18.78
C ASP A 59 13.49 4.73 -17.29
N SER A 60 12.26 4.81 -16.79
CA SER A 60 11.95 5.10 -15.38
C SER A 60 11.87 3.87 -14.49
N TRP A 61 11.94 2.65 -15.05
CA TRP A 61 11.82 1.42 -14.26
C TRP A 61 13.11 1.13 -13.51
N ALA A 62 13.04 1.29 -12.18
CA ALA A 62 14.04 0.81 -11.27
C ALA A 62 14.00 -0.73 -11.15
N GLY A 63 12.91 -1.37 -11.58
CA GLY A 63 12.71 -2.80 -11.51
C GLY A 63 11.28 -3.20 -11.82
N HIS A 64 11.03 -4.50 -11.90
CA HIS A 64 9.70 -5.03 -12.12
C HIS A 64 9.54 -6.44 -11.52
N TRP A 65 8.30 -6.84 -11.25
CA TRP A 65 7.97 -8.24 -11.02
C TRP A 65 7.83 -8.97 -12.36
N ARG A 66 8.19 -10.25 -12.42
CA ARG A 66 8.17 -11.02 -13.69
C ARG A 66 6.79 -11.55 -14.06
N GLY A 67 5.78 -11.35 -13.22
CA GLY A 67 4.41 -11.79 -13.50
C GLY A 67 4.32 -13.29 -13.74
N GLU A 68 3.51 -13.68 -14.73
CA GLU A 68 3.27 -15.08 -15.10
C GLU A 68 4.53 -15.83 -15.58
N ASN A 69 5.56 -15.12 -16.08
CA ASN A 69 6.80 -15.75 -16.54
C ASN A 69 7.60 -16.39 -15.39
N ALA A 70 7.54 -15.80 -14.19
CA ALA A 70 8.11 -16.36 -12.96
C ALA A 70 7.57 -15.60 -11.73
N THR A 71 6.48 -16.08 -11.15
CA THR A 71 5.74 -15.37 -10.09
C THR A 71 6.55 -15.15 -8.81
N ALA A 72 7.59 -15.94 -8.55
CA ALA A 72 8.48 -15.81 -7.39
C ALA A 72 9.67 -14.86 -7.61
N GLU A 73 9.78 -14.24 -8.79
CA GLU A 73 10.97 -13.49 -9.19
C GLU A 73 10.66 -12.02 -9.45
N THR A 74 11.54 -11.15 -8.95
CA THR A 74 11.55 -9.72 -9.29
C THR A 74 12.91 -9.34 -9.85
N VAL A 75 12.94 -8.39 -10.77
CA VAL A 75 14.14 -7.93 -11.48
C VAL A 75 14.55 -6.56 -10.97
N ILE A 76 15.81 -6.39 -10.59
CA ILE A 76 16.42 -5.12 -10.25
C ILE A 76 17.08 -4.54 -11.51
N CYS A 77 16.51 -3.48 -12.06
CA CYS A 77 17.03 -2.83 -13.25
C CYS A 77 18.29 -2.00 -12.96
N PRO A 78 19.13 -1.70 -13.98
CA PRO A 78 20.33 -0.88 -13.83
C PRO A 78 20.11 0.48 -13.14
N LEU A 79 18.94 1.09 -13.35
CA LEU A 79 18.57 2.36 -12.71
C LEU A 79 18.59 2.28 -11.18
N SER A 80 18.22 1.14 -10.58
CA SER A 80 18.23 0.97 -9.13
C SER A 80 19.64 1.16 -8.54
N TYR A 81 20.65 0.58 -9.18
CA TYR A 81 22.04 0.67 -8.72
C TYR A 81 22.60 2.10 -8.78
N GLN A 82 22.00 2.97 -9.59
CA GLN A 82 22.43 4.36 -9.75
C GLN A 82 21.65 5.32 -8.86
N THR A 83 20.42 4.98 -8.50
CA THR A 83 19.48 5.91 -7.86
C THR A 83 19.13 5.54 -6.42
N ARG A 84 19.19 4.25 -6.05
CA ARG A 84 18.76 3.79 -4.72
C ARG A 84 19.82 4.07 -3.66
N LEU A 85 19.39 4.74 -2.59
CA LEU A 85 20.22 5.06 -1.44
C LEU A 85 20.14 3.95 -0.37
N PRO A 86 21.20 3.76 0.44
CA PRO A 86 21.10 2.90 1.62
C PRO A 86 20.15 3.52 2.64
N LEU A 87 19.45 2.70 3.43
CA LEU A 87 18.49 3.17 4.43
C LEU A 87 19.13 4.09 5.49
N THR A 88 20.44 3.98 5.73
CA THR A 88 21.19 4.88 6.62
C THR A 88 21.26 6.32 6.12
N ALA A 89 20.93 6.59 4.85
CA ALA A 89 20.82 7.93 4.31
C ALA A 89 19.40 8.52 4.42
N LEU A 90 18.43 7.78 4.99
CA LEU A 90 17.08 8.29 5.21
C LEU A 90 17.12 9.53 6.09
N CYS A 91 16.29 10.54 5.77
CA CYS A 91 16.25 11.85 6.43
C CYS A 91 17.50 12.72 6.25
N ALA A 92 18.45 12.33 5.39
CA ALA A 92 19.58 13.16 4.99
C ALA A 92 19.39 13.74 3.58
N ARG A 93 20.31 14.61 3.16
CA ARG A 93 20.40 15.13 1.79
C ARG A 93 19.13 15.82 1.27
N GLY A 94 18.33 16.38 2.17
CA GLY A 94 17.08 17.06 1.83
C GLY A 94 15.89 16.13 1.58
N PHE A 95 16.07 14.81 1.74
CA PHE A 95 14.94 13.88 1.67
C PHE A 95 13.97 14.14 2.83
N ASN A 96 12.68 14.13 2.50
CA ASN A 96 11.60 14.05 3.46
C ASN A 96 10.48 13.18 2.89
N VAL A 97 9.65 12.59 3.76
CA VAL A 97 8.64 11.61 3.36
C VAL A 97 7.52 12.24 2.51
N ALA A 98 7.20 13.52 2.72
CA ALA A 98 6.07 14.17 2.06
C ALA A 98 6.34 14.54 0.59
N THR A 99 7.59 14.84 0.23
CA THR A 99 7.96 15.26 -1.13
C THR A 99 8.95 14.32 -1.81
N GLY A 100 9.37 13.26 -1.13
CA GLY A 100 10.31 12.28 -1.63
C GLY A 100 9.66 10.92 -1.75
N ARG A 101 10.21 10.06 -2.61
CA ARG A 101 9.66 8.71 -2.81
C ARG A 101 10.39 7.73 -1.90
N PRO A 102 9.68 6.97 -1.04
CA PRO A 102 10.29 5.91 -0.23
C PRO A 102 11.11 4.92 -1.06
N ALA A 103 10.62 4.62 -2.27
CA ALA A 103 11.29 3.74 -3.21
C ALA A 103 12.69 4.25 -3.60
N ASP A 104 13.06 5.52 -3.39
CA ASP A 104 14.43 5.99 -3.63
C ASP A 104 15.47 5.40 -2.64
N PHE A 105 15.03 4.61 -1.65
CA PHE A 105 15.89 3.82 -0.77
C PHE A 105 15.74 2.33 -1.04
N TRP A 106 16.84 1.58 -0.89
CA TRP A 106 16.84 0.13 -1.14
C TRP A 106 15.82 -0.64 -0.29
N ALA A 107 15.74 -0.36 1.02
CA ALA A 107 14.87 -1.15 1.89
C ALA A 107 13.36 -0.99 1.58
N PRO A 108 12.81 0.23 1.43
CA PRO A 108 11.42 0.40 0.99
C PRO A 108 11.15 -0.12 -0.43
N ASP A 109 12.09 0.07 -1.38
CA ASP A 109 11.95 -0.46 -2.75
C ASP A 109 11.89 -2.00 -2.79
N LEU A 110 12.77 -2.68 -2.04
CA LEU A 110 12.75 -4.13 -1.92
C LEU A 110 11.48 -4.63 -1.22
N MET A 111 10.98 -3.91 -0.21
CA MET A 111 9.73 -4.26 0.44
C MET A 111 8.54 -4.15 -0.52
N HIS A 112 8.46 -3.07 -1.30
CA HIS A 112 7.44 -2.90 -2.34
C HIS A 112 7.44 -4.07 -3.34
N ARG A 113 8.61 -4.45 -3.84
CA ARG A 113 8.77 -5.58 -4.78
C ARG A 113 8.34 -6.91 -4.17
N LEU A 114 8.60 -7.14 -2.87
CA LEU A 114 8.13 -8.35 -2.21
C LEU A 114 6.61 -8.42 -2.18
N TYR A 115 5.89 -7.29 -2.04
CA TYR A 115 4.43 -7.31 -2.10
C TYR A 115 3.89 -7.79 -3.46
N HIS A 116 4.61 -7.58 -4.55
CA HIS A 116 4.22 -8.14 -5.86
C HIS A 116 4.43 -9.66 -5.98
N VAL A 117 5.16 -10.29 -5.06
CA VAL A 117 5.35 -11.75 -5.06
C VAL A 117 4.15 -12.42 -4.36
N PRO A 118 3.41 -13.35 -5.01
CA PRO A 118 2.20 -13.95 -4.43
C PRO A 118 2.43 -14.65 -3.09
N LEU A 119 3.61 -15.25 -2.88
CA LEU A 119 3.96 -15.86 -1.59
C LEU A 119 3.94 -14.85 -0.43
N ILE A 120 4.13 -13.56 -0.71
CA ILE A 120 4.12 -12.47 0.26
C ILE A 120 2.84 -11.64 0.16
N GLY A 121 2.57 -10.97 -0.96
CA GLY A 121 1.41 -10.07 -1.07
C GLY A 121 0.09 -10.75 -1.39
N GLU A 122 0.07 -12.07 -1.63
CA GLU A 122 -1.14 -12.87 -1.86
C GLU A 122 -2.04 -12.33 -2.98
N GLU A 123 -1.46 -11.58 -3.93
CA GLU A 123 -2.18 -10.92 -5.03
C GLU A 123 -3.27 -9.93 -4.57
N ILE A 124 -3.34 -9.65 -3.26
CA ILE A 124 -4.27 -8.68 -2.67
C ILE A 124 -3.55 -7.38 -2.28
N VAL A 125 -2.23 -7.44 -2.03
CA VAL A 125 -1.44 -6.23 -1.84
C VAL A 125 -1.07 -5.65 -3.20
N ASP A 126 -1.67 -4.53 -3.58
CA ASP A 126 -1.56 -3.93 -4.91
C ASP A 126 -1.43 -2.39 -4.84
N HIS A 127 -1.49 -1.71 -5.99
CA HIS A 127 -1.51 -0.26 -6.12
C HIS A 127 -2.96 0.28 -6.10
N HIS A 128 -3.47 0.53 -4.91
CA HIS A 128 -4.78 1.19 -4.72
C HIS A 128 -4.69 2.72 -4.67
N ALA A 129 -3.52 3.23 -4.32
CA ALA A 129 -3.17 4.64 -4.38
C ALA A 129 -1.64 4.79 -4.36
N ASP A 130 -1.10 5.78 -5.06
CA ASP A 130 0.33 6.05 -5.08
C ASP A 130 0.63 7.45 -4.53
N GLY A 131 1.91 7.73 -4.32
CA GLY A 131 2.38 9.02 -3.80
C GLY A 131 1.97 9.31 -2.34
N TYR A 132 2.59 10.32 -1.74
CA TYR A 132 2.34 10.66 -0.33
C TYR A 132 0.90 11.13 -0.08
N HIS A 133 0.34 11.93 -0.98
CA HIS A 133 -1.04 12.43 -0.87
C HIS A 133 -2.07 11.34 -1.17
N GLY A 134 -1.86 10.54 -2.22
CA GLY A 134 -2.81 9.50 -2.60
C GLY A 134 -3.02 8.48 -1.50
N VAL A 135 -1.95 8.07 -0.79
CA VAL A 135 -2.10 7.13 0.34
C VAL A 135 -2.87 7.73 1.53
N GLN A 136 -2.77 9.05 1.74
CA GLN A 136 -3.53 9.75 2.79
C GLN A 136 -4.99 9.97 2.40
N GLU A 137 -5.25 10.31 1.14
CA GLU A 137 -6.61 10.41 0.58
C GLU A 137 -7.32 9.05 0.67
N LEU A 138 -6.63 7.96 0.34
CA LEU A 138 -7.15 6.60 0.48
C LEU A 138 -7.51 6.30 1.95
N ALA A 139 -6.60 6.62 2.88
CA ALA A 139 -6.81 6.41 4.32
C ALA A 139 -7.98 7.22 4.90
N ALA A 140 -8.21 8.43 4.40
CA ALA A 140 -9.28 9.31 4.85
C ALA A 140 -10.64 9.00 4.20
N GLY A 141 -10.64 8.36 3.03
CA GLY A 141 -11.81 8.10 2.21
C GLY A 141 -12.72 6.98 2.70
N SER A 142 -13.80 6.72 1.95
CA SER A 142 -14.75 5.64 2.24
C SER A 142 -14.15 4.24 2.10
N ASN A 143 -13.11 4.09 1.27
CA ASN A 143 -12.44 2.83 0.97
C ASN A 143 -11.16 2.63 1.79
N TYR A 144 -11.06 3.24 2.98
CA TYR A 144 -9.87 3.22 3.84
C TYR A 144 -9.35 1.82 4.18
N THR A 145 -10.18 0.78 4.09
CA THR A 145 -9.76 -0.61 4.30
C THR A 145 -8.73 -1.07 3.25
N LEU A 146 -8.78 -0.54 2.02
CA LEU A 146 -7.79 -0.81 0.98
C LEU A 146 -6.41 -0.24 1.33
N ALA A 147 -6.30 0.74 2.23
CA ALA A 147 -5.02 1.26 2.66
C ALA A 147 -4.13 0.17 3.32
N GLY A 148 -4.76 -0.80 4.00
CA GLY A 148 -4.05 -1.96 4.57
C GLY A 148 -3.56 -2.95 3.52
N HIS A 149 -4.04 -2.87 2.27
CA HIS A 149 -3.67 -3.69 1.13
C HIS A 149 -2.95 -2.88 0.05
N ASN A 150 -2.62 -1.63 0.32
CA ASN A 150 -1.95 -0.79 -0.65
C ASN A 150 -0.43 -0.84 -0.45
N SER A 151 0.30 -1.32 -1.45
CA SER A 151 1.75 -1.47 -1.40
C SER A 151 2.46 -0.15 -1.10
N ALA A 152 1.99 0.96 -1.67
CA ALA A 152 2.53 2.29 -1.39
C ALA A 152 2.24 2.71 0.06
N THR A 153 1.01 2.56 0.55
CA THR A 153 0.67 2.89 1.95
C THR A 153 1.55 2.14 2.94
N LEU A 154 1.69 0.82 2.76
CA LEU A 154 2.55 -0.01 3.62
C LEU A 154 4.01 0.48 3.59
N THR A 155 4.49 0.87 2.41
CA THR A 155 5.85 1.37 2.21
C THR A 155 6.09 2.74 2.83
N TYR A 156 5.16 3.68 2.65
CA TYR A 156 5.21 5.00 3.28
C TYR A 156 5.13 4.91 4.80
N PHE A 157 4.19 4.13 5.33
CA PHE A 157 4.08 3.92 6.78
C PHE A 157 5.37 3.35 7.37
N ALA A 158 5.93 2.28 6.77
CA ALA A 158 7.16 1.67 7.27
C ALA A 158 8.34 2.65 7.23
N THR A 159 8.41 3.48 6.19
CA THR A 159 9.47 4.48 6.01
C THR A 159 9.35 5.60 7.04
N GLU A 160 8.15 6.13 7.27
CA GLU A 160 7.93 7.16 8.28
C GLU A 160 8.10 6.62 9.70
N ALA A 161 7.63 5.40 9.98
CA ALA A 161 7.84 4.74 11.27
C ALA A 161 9.34 4.53 11.55
N TYR A 162 10.12 4.05 10.57
CA TYR A 162 11.57 3.92 10.71
C TYR A 162 12.25 5.28 10.89
N ALA A 163 11.79 6.31 10.16
CA ALA A 163 12.30 7.66 10.32
C ALA A 163 12.08 8.16 11.77
N TYR A 164 10.88 7.96 12.30
CA TYR A 164 10.48 8.39 13.64
C TYR A 164 11.14 7.59 14.76
N ASP A 165 11.26 6.27 14.64
CA ASP A 165 11.79 5.42 15.70
C ASP A 165 13.33 5.36 15.69
N ILE A 166 13.96 5.46 14.51
CA ILE A 166 15.38 5.12 14.32
C ILE A 166 16.19 6.24 13.67
N ALA A 167 15.77 6.77 12.53
CA ALA A 167 16.61 7.72 11.79
C ALA A 167 16.73 9.07 12.52
N VAL A 168 15.60 9.60 13.00
CA VAL A 168 15.51 10.84 13.80
C VAL A 168 14.52 10.59 14.95
N PRO A 169 14.98 9.94 16.04
CA PRO A 169 14.11 9.47 17.12
C PRO A 169 13.17 10.54 17.68
N GLY A 170 11.87 10.28 17.64
CA GLY A 170 10.81 11.16 18.18
C GLY A 170 10.38 12.31 17.27
N GLU A 171 11.06 12.55 16.15
CA GLU A 171 10.74 13.64 15.21
C GLU A 171 10.50 13.15 13.78
N GLY A 172 11.32 12.21 13.30
CA GLY A 172 11.30 11.74 11.92
C GLY A 172 11.74 12.80 10.90
N CYS A 173 11.33 12.61 9.64
CA CYS A 173 11.58 13.58 8.56
C CYS A 173 10.40 13.65 7.60
N VAL A 174 9.19 13.84 8.15
CA VAL A 174 7.97 13.92 7.35
C VAL A 174 8.05 15.05 6.32
N GLY A 175 8.62 16.19 6.72
CA GLY A 175 8.68 17.39 5.87
C GLY A 175 7.35 18.12 5.78
N LYS A 176 7.24 19.03 4.81
CA LYS A 176 5.99 19.75 4.49
C LYS A 176 5.47 19.20 3.17
N ALA A 177 4.22 18.75 3.15
CA ALA A 177 3.58 18.36 1.91
C ALA A 177 3.41 19.59 1.02
N SER A 178 3.83 19.52 -0.25
CA SER A 178 3.45 20.50 -1.26
C SER A 178 1.98 20.31 -1.62
N ASP A 179 1.23 21.39 -1.86
CA ASP A 179 -0.18 21.31 -2.27
C ASP A 179 -0.39 20.70 -3.68
N GLU A 180 0.70 20.38 -4.38
CA GLU A 180 0.71 19.79 -5.72
C GLU A 180 0.68 18.25 -5.62
N LYS A 181 -0.31 17.62 -6.27
CA LYS A 181 -0.39 16.16 -6.43
C LYS A 181 0.73 15.71 -7.38
N GLU A 182 1.53 14.72 -7.01
CA GLU A 182 2.50 14.11 -7.92
C GLU A 182 1.77 13.44 -9.10
N GLU A 183 2.26 13.64 -10.32
CA GLU A 183 1.80 12.90 -11.51
C GLU A 183 2.42 11.49 -11.52
N ASP A 184 1.56 10.48 -11.56
CA ASP A 184 1.92 9.06 -11.54
C ASP A 184 2.72 8.64 -12.78
N LEU A 185 3.91 8.05 -12.58
CA LEU A 185 4.74 7.48 -13.67
C LEU A 185 4.56 5.97 -13.87
N HIS A 186 3.43 5.40 -13.46
CA HIS A 186 3.12 3.99 -13.71
C HIS A 186 1.82 3.85 -14.50
N SER A 187 1.96 3.75 -15.83
CA SER A 187 0.87 3.36 -16.71
C SER A 187 0.48 1.91 -16.47
N ALA A 188 -0.70 1.70 -15.88
CA ALA A 188 -1.41 0.43 -15.98
C ALA A 188 -1.73 0.12 -17.46
N PRO A 189 -1.84 -1.16 -17.86
CA PRO A 189 -2.28 -1.51 -19.21
C PRO A 189 -3.74 -1.08 -19.40
N ALA A 190 -4.00 -0.30 -20.44
CA ALA A 190 -5.34 0.15 -20.80
C ALA A 190 -6.24 -1.04 -21.16
N ALA A 191 -7.27 -1.28 -20.35
CA ALA A 191 -8.40 -2.11 -20.74
C ALA A 191 -9.18 -1.40 -21.84
N THR A 192 -9.16 -1.94 -23.06
CA THR A 192 -9.96 -1.47 -24.19
C THR A 192 -11.45 -1.68 -23.92
N ALA A 193 -12.15 -0.61 -23.55
CA ALA A 193 -13.61 -0.57 -23.50
C ALA A 193 -14.19 -0.33 -24.90
N SER A 194 -14.89 -1.34 -25.44
CA SER A 194 -15.71 -1.18 -26.65
C SER A 194 -17.00 -0.46 -26.32
N THR A 195 -17.16 0.72 -26.92
CA THR A 195 -18.37 1.55 -26.92
C THR A 195 -19.43 1.02 -27.87
N VAL A 196 -20.65 0.79 -27.39
CA VAL A 196 -21.88 0.89 -28.21
C VAL A 196 -22.96 1.58 -27.38
N ASN A 197 -23.56 2.63 -27.95
CA ASN A 197 -24.61 3.49 -27.38
C ASN A 197 -25.74 3.60 -28.43
N PRO A 198 -26.87 4.29 -28.19
CA PRO A 198 -27.99 4.07 -27.27
C PRO A 198 -29.32 3.82 -28.03
N THR A 199 -30.45 3.66 -27.32
CA THR A 199 -31.78 4.34 -27.56
C THR A 199 -32.93 3.60 -26.86
N ARG A 200 -33.66 4.24 -25.92
CA ARG A 200 -35.08 4.68 -26.02
C ARG A 200 -35.78 4.88 -24.65
N THR A 201 -36.70 5.82 -24.67
CA THR A 201 -37.45 6.60 -23.66
C THR A 201 -38.46 5.86 -22.73
N ILE A 202 -38.72 6.52 -21.58
CA ILE A 202 -39.60 6.27 -20.39
C ILE A 202 -41.13 6.25 -20.68
N PRO A 203 -42.05 5.79 -19.78
CA PRO A 203 -42.48 6.50 -18.55
C PRO A 203 -42.79 5.63 -17.30
N ALA A 204 -43.05 6.32 -16.18
CA ALA A 204 -43.10 5.90 -14.77
C ALA A 204 -44.36 5.13 -14.30
N GLU A 205 -44.25 4.43 -13.16
CA GLU A 205 -45.33 4.23 -12.18
C GLU A 205 -44.83 4.30 -10.73
N THR A 206 -45.62 4.98 -9.90
CA THR A 206 -45.44 5.28 -8.47
C THR A 206 -46.35 4.40 -7.60
N SER A 207 -45.83 3.83 -6.50
CA SER A 207 -46.56 3.70 -5.22
C SER A 207 -45.67 3.20 -4.05
N PRO A 208 -46.06 3.42 -2.78
CA PRO A 208 -45.13 3.63 -1.66
C PRO A 208 -45.13 2.55 -0.55
N ALA A 209 -44.22 2.75 0.43
CA ALA A 209 -44.07 2.12 1.77
C ALA A 209 -43.33 0.77 1.80
N ALA A 210 -42.43 0.47 2.74
CA ALA A 210 -42.38 0.88 4.14
C ALA A 210 -40.94 1.08 4.68
N THR A 211 -40.82 1.99 5.64
CA THR A 211 -39.62 2.26 6.43
C THR A 211 -39.43 1.14 7.45
N ALA A 212 -38.39 0.30 7.28
CA ALA A 212 -37.95 -0.62 8.33
C ALA A 212 -37.12 0.17 9.36
N PRO A 213 -37.34 0.01 10.68
CA PRO A 213 -36.41 0.54 11.66
C PRO A 213 -35.08 -0.23 11.55
N ALA A 214 -33.98 0.47 11.85
CA ALA A 214 -32.64 -0.09 11.89
C ALA A 214 -32.64 -1.39 12.71
N GLY A 215 -32.28 -2.51 12.08
CA GLY A 215 -32.21 -3.81 12.73
C GLY A 215 -31.11 -3.81 13.79
N THR A 216 -31.47 -4.13 15.03
CA THR A 216 -30.53 -4.53 16.07
C THR A 216 -29.96 -5.89 15.65
N GLU A 217 -28.64 -6.00 15.44
CA GLU A 217 -28.02 -7.27 15.06
C GLU A 217 -27.82 -8.12 16.33
N CYS A 218 -28.52 -9.25 16.40
CA CYS A 218 -28.40 -10.19 17.53
C CYS A 218 -27.68 -11.48 17.11
N HIS A 219 -26.76 -11.97 17.96
CA HIS A 219 -26.16 -13.30 17.84
C HIS A 219 -26.19 -14.05 19.19
N THR A 220 -26.29 -15.37 19.13
CA THR A 220 -26.32 -16.26 20.30
C THR A 220 -24.97 -16.95 20.46
N HIS A 221 -24.40 -16.90 21.66
CA HIS A 221 -23.18 -17.62 22.01
C HIS A 221 -23.46 -19.11 22.30
N ASP A 222 -22.41 -19.92 22.34
CA ASP A 222 -22.51 -21.37 22.61
C ASP A 222 -23.09 -21.69 24.01
N ASP A 223 -23.06 -20.74 24.93
CA ASP A 223 -23.67 -20.83 26.26
C ASP A 223 -25.18 -20.46 26.26
N GLY A 224 -25.74 -20.14 25.10
CA GLY A 224 -27.13 -19.72 24.92
C GLY A 224 -27.39 -18.24 25.20
N THR A 225 -26.37 -17.45 25.55
CA THR A 225 -26.51 -16.01 25.80
C THR A 225 -26.75 -15.27 24.49
N LEU A 226 -27.84 -14.49 24.42
CA LEU A 226 -28.16 -13.62 23.28
C LEU A 226 -27.54 -12.24 23.48
N HIS A 227 -26.72 -11.80 22.54
CA HIS A 227 -26.15 -10.46 22.52
C HIS A 227 -26.65 -9.68 21.29
N CYS A 228 -27.21 -8.49 21.52
CA CYS A 228 -27.82 -7.63 20.50
C CYS A 228 -27.15 -6.25 20.49
N VAL A 229 -26.71 -5.77 19.33
CA VAL A 229 -26.08 -4.43 19.11
C VAL A 229 -26.97 -3.48 18.31
#